data_AF-A0A832JVK6-F1
#
_entry.id   AF-A0A832JVK6-F1
#
_cell.length_a   1.000
_cell.length_b   1.000
_cell.length_c   1.000
_cell.angle_alpha   90.00
_cell.angle_beta   90.00
_cell.angle_gamma   90.00
#
_symmetry.space_group_name_H-M   'P 1'
#
loop_
_entity.id
_entity.type
_entity.pdbx_description
1 polymer ?
#
loop_
_entity_poly.entity_id
_entity_poly.type
_entity_poly.pdbx_seq_one_letter_code
_entity_poly.pdbx_strand_id
1 'polypeptide(L)'
;NPMSRSLSIPVAIGGAIVGTTVDSLVGQLFQAIYACDGCGALTEHSLHCGRKGRLVKGYRIVGNQFVNFVASLSGASWGLAVVLAS
;
A
#
# COMPACT_ATOMS: atom_id res chain seq x y z
N ASN A 1 31.83 2.63 -12.26
CA ASN A 1 32.54 2.30 -11.02
C ASN A 1 32.04 0.95 -10.51
N PRO A 2 32.86 -0.13 -10.42
CA PRO A 2 32.38 -1.47 -10.02
C PRO A 2 31.73 -1.48 -8.62
N MET A 3 32.09 -0.52 -7.75
CA MET A 3 31.53 -0.34 -6.42
C MET A 3 30.04 0.07 -6.42
N SER A 4 29.57 0.83 -7.43
CA SER A 4 28.16 1.28 -7.50
C SER A 4 27.19 0.18 -7.97
N ARG A 5 27.68 -0.83 -8.69
CA ARG A 5 26.87 -1.98 -9.14
C ARG A 5 26.72 -3.04 -8.05
N SER A 6 27.66 -3.11 -7.11
CA SER A 6 27.62 -4.06 -6.00
C SER A 6 26.61 -3.65 -4.92
N LEU A 7 26.32 -2.36 -4.80
CA LEU A 7 25.39 -1.81 -3.80
C LEU A 7 23.94 -1.74 -4.31
N SER A 8 23.72 -1.66 -5.61
CA SER A 8 22.38 -1.46 -6.18
C SER A 8 21.41 -2.62 -5.92
N ILE A 9 21.89 -3.87 -5.88
CA ILE A 9 21.05 -5.05 -5.63
C ILE A 9 20.51 -5.07 -4.18
N PRO A 10 21.35 -4.99 -3.12
CA PRO A 10 20.83 -4.97 -1.75
C PRO A 10 19.97 -3.73 -1.46
N VAL A 11 20.27 -2.59 -2.09
CA VAL A 11 19.44 -1.38 -1.99
C VAL A 11 18.06 -1.60 -2.60
N ALA A 12 17.98 -2.21 -3.78
CA ALA A 12 16.70 -2.53 -4.43
C ALA A 12 15.88 -3.54 -3.61
N ILE A 13 16.52 -4.56 -3.03
CA ILE A 13 15.86 -5.53 -2.15
C ILE A 13 15.32 -4.85 -0.88
N GLY A 14 16.14 -4.01 -0.22
CA GLY A 14 15.71 -3.25 0.96
C GLY A 14 14.55 -2.30 0.65
N GLY A 15 14.64 -1.56 -0.45
CA GLY A 15 13.57 -0.69 -0.92
C GLY A 15 12.28 -1.44 -1.26
N ALA A 16 12.38 -2.63 -1.85
CA ALA A 16 11.23 -3.48 -2.17
C ALA A 16 10.52 -3.97 -0.90
N ILE A 17 11.25 -4.41 0.13
CA ILE A 17 10.67 -4.86 1.41
C ILE A 17 9.94 -3.71 2.11
N VAL A 18 10.55 -2.52 2.16
CA VAL A 18 9.92 -1.33 2.75
C VAL A 18 8.67 -0.95 1.95
N GLY A 19 8.75 -0.94 0.62
CA GLY A 19 7.63 -0.64 -0.27
C GLY A 19 6.44 -1.58 -0.05
N THR A 20 6.66 -2.90 -0.02
CA THR A 20 5.58 -3.89 0.16
C THR A 20 4.99 -3.89 1.57
N THR A 21 5.80 -3.61 2.60
CA THR A 21 5.33 -3.51 3.98
C THR A 21 4.41 -2.30 4.15
N VAL A 22 4.82 -1.15 3.61
CA VAL A 22 4.02 0.07 3.62
C VAL A 22 2.75 -0.12 2.80
N ASP A 23 2.83 -0.80 1.65
CA ASP A 23 1.67 -1.12 0.81
C ASP A 23 0.61 -1.93 1.57
N SER A 24 1.01 -3.01 2.25
CA SER A 24 0.09 -3.81 3.06
C SER A 24 -0.49 -3.06 4.27
N LEU A 25 0.32 -2.26 4.97
CA LEU A 25 -0.14 -1.48 6.12
C LEU A 25 -1.16 -0.42 5.71
N VAL A 26 -0.87 0.33 4.65
CA VAL A 26 -1.79 1.33 4.10
C VAL A 26 -3.04 0.63 3.55
N GLY A 27 -2.88 -0.49 2.86
CA GLY A 27 -3.98 -1.34 2.40
C GLY A 27 -4.95 -1.68 3.53
N GLN A 28 -4.47 -2.26 4.63
CA GLN A 28 -5.31 -2.63 5.77
C GLN A 28 -5.94 -1.45 6.51
N LEU A 29 -5.21 -0.33 6.65
CA LEU A 29 -5.72 0.87 7.34
C LEU A 29 -6.86 1.53 6.57
N PHE A 30 -6.81 1.48 5.25
CA PHE A 30 -7.78 2.15 4.39
C PHE A 30 -8.79 1.19 3.73
N GLN A 31 -8.62 -0.13 3.89
CA GLN A 31 -9.52 -1.16 3.36
C GLN A 31 -10.97 -0.82 3.69
N ALA A 32 -11.76 -0.58 2.65
CA ALA A 32 -13.15 -0.20 2.79
C ALA A 32 -13.99 -1.43 3.17
N ILE A 33 -14.64 -1.38 4.33
CA ILE A 33 -15.60 -2.39 4.78
C ILE A 33 -17.00 -1.78 4.72
N TYR A 34 -17.90 -2.51 4.09
CA TYR A 34 -19.31 -2.19 3.91
C TYR A 34 -20.18 -3.15 4.73
N ALA A 35 -21.26 -2.66 5.32
CA ALA A 35 -22.33 -3.48 5.85
C ALA A 35 -23.43 -3.66 4.80
N CYS A 36 -23.88 -4.89 4.61
CA CYS A 36 -25.02 -5.17 3.75
C CYS A 36 -26.34 -4.86 4.47
N ASP A 37 -27.15 -3.95 3.92
CA ASP A 37 -28.51 -3.65 4.43
C ASP A 37 -29.51 -4.80 4.21
N GLY A 38 -29.11 -5.88 3.52
CA GLY A 38 -29.94 -7.07 3.28
C GLY A 38 -29.77 -8.15 4.35
N CYS A 39 -28.53 -8.57 4.62
CA CYS A 39 -28.20 -9.67 5.53
C CYS A 39 -27.46 -9.22 6.81
N GLY A 40 -27.07 -7.96 6.90
CA GLY A 40 -26.27 -7.43 8.01
C GLY A 40 -24.79 -7.82 7.99
N ALA A 41 -24.33 -8.59 7.00
CA ALA A 41 -22.94 -9.03 6.92
C ALA A 41 -21.99 -7.87 6.57
N LEU A 42 -20.79 -7.91 7.17
CA LEU A 42 -19.67 -7.05 6.81
C LEU A 42 -18.93 -7.65 5.61
N THR A 43 -18.67 -6.83 4.60
CA THR A 43 -18.06 -7.24 3.34
C THR A 43 -17.21 -6.11 2.76
N GLU A 44 -16.15 -6.46 2.07
CA GLU A 44 -15.28 -5.49 1.38
C GLU A 44 -15.89 -5.00 0.06
N HIS A 45 -16.95 -5.67 -0.40
CA HIS A 45 -17.64 -5.32 -1.63
C HIS A 45 -18.74 -4.30 -1.38
N SER A 46 -18.79 -3.29 -2.24
CA SER A 46 -19.85 -2.27 -2.20
C SER A 46 -21.24 -2.81 -2.58
N LEU A 47 -21.34 -4.06 -3.04
CA LEU A 47 -22.59 -4.70 -3.42
C LEU A 47 -22.62 -6.14 -2.92
N HIS A 48 -23.65 -6.47 -2.14
CA HIS A 48 -23.85 -7.78 -1.54
C HIS A 48 -25.35 -8.06 -1.43
N CYS A 49 -25.79 -9.30 -1.70
CA CYS A 49 -27.21 -9.66 -1.82
C CYS A 49 -28.02 -8.77 -2.80
N GLY A 50 -27.39 -8.23 -3.84
CA GLY A 50 -28.03 -7.33 -4.81
C GLY A 50 -28.32 -5.91 -4.30
N ARG A 51 -27.88 -5.57 -3.08
CA ARG A 51 -28.05 -4.24 -2.47
C ARG A 51 -26.71 -3.54 -2.32
N LYS A 52 -26.72 -2.21 -2.40
CA LYS A 52 -25.52 -1.39 -2.13
C LYS A 52 -25.21 -1.46 -0.63
N GLY A 53 -23.97 -1.82 -0.29
CA GLY A 53 -23.49 -1.84 1.08
C GLY A 53 -23.24 -0.42 1.60
N ARG A 54 -23.55 -0.19 2.87
CA ARG A 54 -23.24 1.06 3.58
C ARG A 54 -21.79 1.03 4.04
N LEU A 55 -21.00 2.05 3.71
CA LEU A 55 -19.62 2.14 4.19
C LEU A 55 -19.60 2.24 5.73
N VAL A 56 -18.94 1.28 6.38
CA VAL A 56 -18.81 1.22 7.85
C VAL A 56 -17.43 1.69 8.29
N LYS A 57 -16.38 1.30 7.55
CA LYS A 57 -14.99 1.59 7.92
C LYS A 57 -14.12 1.71 6.66
N GLY A 58 -13.02 2.44 6.78
CA GLY A 58 -12.05 2.66 5.70
C GLY A 58 -12.43 3.83 4.80
N TYR A 59 -11.61 4.06 3.78
CA TYR A 59 -11.83 5.13 2.81
C TYR A 59 -11.93 4.54 1.41
N ARG A 60 -13.08 4.74 0.76
CA ARG A 60 -13.31 4.34 -0.64
C ARG A 60 -12.31 4.97 -1.63
N ILE A 61 -11.66 6.07 -1.23
CA ILE A 61 -10.88 6.96 -2.10
C ILE A 61 -9.37 6.72 -1.98
N VAL A 62 -8.89 5.95 -1.00
CA VAL A 62 -7.47 5.58 -0.95
C VAL A 62 -7.27 4.40 -1.89
N GLY A 63 -7.23 4.72 -3.18
CA GLY A 63 -6.93 3.76 -4.22
C GLY A 63 -5.45 3.41 -4.24
N ASN A 64 -5.14 2.34 -4.96
CA ASN A 64 -3.79 1.85 -5.29
C ASN A 64 -2.78 2.96 -5.64
N GLN A 65 -3.26 4.09 -6.17
CA GLN A 65 -2.46 5.26 -6.52
C GLN A 65 -1.82 5.95 -5.31
N PHE A 66 -2.53 6.08 -4.17
CA PHE A 66 -1.95 6.67 -2.96
C PHE A 66 -0.90 5.74 -2.36
N VAL A 67 -1.22 4.45 -2.33
CA VAL A 67 -0.31 3.42 -1.82
C VAL A 67 0.97 3.35 -2.66
N ASN A 68 0.84 3.32 -3.98
CA ASN A 68 1.97 3.39 -4.92
C ASN A 68 2.79 4.67 -4.77
N PHE A 69 2.14 5.81 -4.49
CA PHE A 69 2.85 7.07 -4.26
C PHE A 69 3.72 6.99 -3.00
N VAL A 70 3.18 6.49 -1.89
CA VAL A 70 3.92 6.33 -0.63
C VAL A 70 5.04 5.28 -0.79
N ALA A 71 4.78 4.16 -1.47
CA ALA A 71 5.77 3.13 -1.74
C ALA A 71 6.90 3.64 -2.66
N SER A 72 6.58 4.44 -3.67
CA SER A 72 7.57 5.06 -4.55
C SER A 72 8.41 6.10 -3.80
N LEU A 73 7.77 6.90 -2.94
CA LEU A 73 8.46 7.90 -2.12
C LEU A 73 9.39 7.23 -1.09
N SER A 74 8.96 6.15 -0.45
CA SER A 74 9.79 5.41 0.51
C SER A 74 11.00 4.75 -0.18
N GLY A 75 10.81 4.14 -1.35
CA GLY A 75 11.90 3.60 -2.16
C GLY A 75 12.91 4.67 -2.63
N ALA A 76 12.42 5.83 -3.08
CA ALA A 76 13.28 6.96 -3.46
C ALA A 76 14.07 7.51 -2.26
N SER A 77 13.42 7.62 -1.10
CA SER A 77 14.04 8.07 0.16
C SER A 77 15.14 7.11 0.60
N TRP A 78 14.90 5.81 0.51
CA TRP A 78 15.89 4.77 0.81
C TRP A 78 17.10 4.83 -0.11
N GLY A 79 16.88 4.93 -1.43
CA GLY A 79 17.95 5.08 -2.40
C GLY A 79 18.80 6.33 -2.16
N LEU A 80 18.16 7.47 -1.87
CA LEU A 80 18.85 8.71 -1.52
C LEU A 80 19.67 8.56 -0.23
N ALA A 81 19.10 7.96 0.82
CA ALA A 81 19.80 7.74 2.09
C ALA A 81 21.06 6.88 1.91
N VAL A 82 20.99 5.83 1.08
CA VAL A 82 22.15 4.98 0.81
C VAL A 82 23.21 5.72 0.00
N VAL A 83 22.82 6.51 -1.01
CA VAL A 83 23.77 7.34 -1.78
C VAL A 83 24.43 8.39 -0.90
N LEU A 84 23.71 9.01 0.04
CA LEU A 84 24.29 9.98 0.99
C LEU A 84 25.19 9.32 2.05
N ALA A 85 24.97 8.04 2.34
CA ALA A 85 25.74 7.26 3.31
C ALA A 85 26.94 6.50 2.70
N SER A 86 27.15 6.60 1.38
CA SER A 86 28.26 5.97 0.64
C SER A 86 29.22 7.00 0.07
#